data_AF-A0A182ERY5-F1
#
_entry.id   AF-A0A182ERY5-F1
#
_cell.length_a   1.000
_cell.length_b   1.000
_cell.length_c   1.000
_cell.angle_alpha   90.00
_cell.angle_beta   90.00
_cell.angle_gamma   90.00
#
_symmetry.space_group_name_H-M   'P 1'
#
loop_
_entity.id
_entity.type
_entity.pdbx_description
1 polymer ?
#
loop_
_entity_poly.entity_id
_entity_poly.type
_entity_poly.pdbx_seq_one_letter_code
_entity_poly.pdbx_strand_id
1 'polypeptide(L)'
;MLIARKNVWKQSNKDDDDDLPIPTTTPRCIAKWTTWEPWSVCTDTCGAYGSRQRFRSCERTREDCFCLGRLSETEFCNLQPCLYPRNACRPKYMVSSVNQKFACVPIQ
;
A
#
# COMPACT_ATOMS: atom_id res chain seq x y z
N MET A 1 -17.45 -57.08 38.24
CA MET A 1 -17.40 -56.70 36.81
C MET A 1 -17.18 -55.19 36.77
N LEU A 2 -15.94 -54.70 36.72
CA LEU A 2 -15.12 -54.43 35.52
C LEU A 2 -15.80 -53.49 34.49
N ILE A 3 -15.24 -52.25 34.43
CA ILE A 3 -14.96 -51.38 33.25
C ILE A 3 -16.23 -50.77 32.59
N ALA A 4 -16.35 -49.48 32.26
CA ALA A 4 -15.37 -48.55 31.70
C ALA A 4 -15.69 -47.08 31.98
N ARG A 5 -14.64 -46.28 32.25
CA ARG A 5 -14.58 -44.88 31.82
C ARG A 5 -14.44 -44.84 30.31
N LYS A 6 -15.18 -43.97 29.62
CA LYS A 6 -14.71 -43.28 28.40
C LYS A 6 -15.33 -41.88 28.32
N ASN A 7 -14.48 -40.88 28.56
CA ASN A 7 -14.55 -39.61 27.84
C ASN A 7 -14.44 -39.93 26.34
N VAL A 8 -15.14 -39.21 25.46
CA VAL A 8 -14.67 -38.81 24.12
C VAL A 8 -15.69 -37.84 23.49
N TRP A 9 -15.22 -36.61 23.29
CA TRP A 9 -15.39 -35.72 22.13
C TRP A 9 -16.61 -35.92 21.22
N LYS A 10 -17.51 -34.93 21.19
CA LYS A 10 -18.22 -34.51 19.97
C LYS A 10 -17.97 -33.01 19.80
N GLN A 11 -16.94 -32.66 19.04
CA GLN A 11 -16.97 -32.38 17.60
C GLN A 11 -17.73 -31.08 17.30
N SER A 12 -16.94 -30.11 16.85
CA SER A 12 -17.30 -28.78 16.38
C SER A 12 -18.17 -28.79 15.10
N ASN A 13 -18.81 -27.63 14.92
CA ASN A 13 -19.34 -27.00 13.70
C ASN A 13 -20.75 -27.37 13.21
N LYS A 14 -21.69 -26.42 13.33
CA LYS A 14 -22.35 -25.73 12.21
C LYS A 14 -23.28 -24.62 12.73
N ASP A 15 -23.04 -23.41 12.22
CA ASP A 15 -24.00 -22.44 11.69
C ASP A 15 -25.39 -22.41 12.33
N ASP A 16 -25.66 -21.40 13.17
CA ASP A 16 -27.00 -20.84 13.42
C ASP A 16 -26.80 -19.43 14.02
N ASP A 17 -26.57 -18.46 13.14
CA ASP A 17 -26.78 -17.04 13.41
C ASP A 17 -28.30 -16.81 13.47
N ASP A 18 -28.88 -16.69 14.66
CA ASP A 18 -30.24 -16.16 14.84
C ASP A 18 -30.30 -15.19 16.05
N ASP A 19 -30.34 -13.90 15.67
CA ASP A 19 -30.95 -12.74 16.32
C ASP A 19 -30.76 -12.51 17.83
N LEU A 20 -29.67 -11.81 18.17
CA LEU A 20 -29.65 -10.84 19.26
C LEU A 20 -29.71 -9.42 18.69
N PRO A 21 -30.68 -8.56 19.08
CA PRO A 21 -30.83 -7.24 18.50
C PRO A 21 -29.68 -6.34 18.98
N ILE A 22 -28.71 -6.13 18.11
CA ILE A 22 -27.68 -5.11 18.30
C ILE A 22 -28.40 -3.75 18.30
N PRO A 23 -28.25 -2.87 19.31
CA PRO A 23 -28.77 -1.51 19.23
C PRO A 23 -28.07 -0.82 18.06
N THR A 24 -28.79 -0.69 16.94
CA THR A 24 -28.27 -0.30 15.62
C THR A 24 -28.18 1.21 15.47
N THR A 25 -27.71 1.92 16.50
CA THR A 25 -27.69 3.39 16.54
C THR A 25 -26.29 4.01 16.59
N THR A 26 -25.21 3.22 16.55
CA THR A 26 -23.87 3.76 16.26
C THR A 26 -23.68 3.86 14.74
N PRO A 27 -23.60 5.08 14.17
CA PRO A 27 -23.38 5.24 12.73
C PRO A 27 -22.06 4.60 12.32
N ARG A 28 -22.13 3.66 11.36
CA ARG A 28 -20.99 2.89 10.88
C ARG A 28 -19.90 3.83 10.36
N CYS A 29 -18.68 3.60 10.83
CA CYS A 29 -17.52 4.34 10.35
C CYS A 29 -17.17 3.88 8.93
N ILE A 30 -17.34 4.76 7.95
CA ILE A 30 -17.00 4.50 6.55
C ILE A 30 -15.93 5.51 6.17
N ALA A 31 -14.75 5.01 5.79
CA ALA A 31 -13.64 5.80 5.30
C ALA A 31 -13.07 5.13 4.05
N LYS A 32 -12.97 5.90 2.96
CA LYS A 32 -12.45 5.41 1.68
C LYS A 32 -11.48 6.44 1.11
N TRP A 33 -10.41 5.93 0.51
CA TRP A 33 -9.52 6.76 -0.27
C TRP A 33 -10.18 7.21 -1.58
N THR A 34 -10.02 8.48 -1.92
CA THR A 34 -10.24 8.94 -3.29
C THR A 34 -9.26 8.25 -4.24
N THR A 35 -9.51 8.40 -5.54
CA THR A 35 -8.45 8.12 -6.52
C THR A 35 -7.24 9.00 -6.22
N TRP A 36 -6.06 8.47 -6.52
CA TRP A 36 -4.84 9.26 -6.50
C TRP A 36 -4.94 10.42 -7.47
N GLU A 37 -4.48 11.58 -7.03
CA GLU A 37 -4.16 12.67 -7.92
C GLU A 37 -3.03 12.26 -8.88
N PRO A 38 -2.92 12.93 -10.04
CA PRO A 38 -1.77 12.77 -10.91
C PRO A 38 -0.46 13.02 -10.16
N TRP A 39 0.60 12.32 -10.58
CA TRP A 39 1.93 12.62 -10.09
C TRP A 39 2.32 14.07 -10.44
N SER A 40 3.01 14.73 -9.51
CA SER A 40 3.66 16.01 -9.75
C SER A 40 4.69 15.88 -10.87
N VAL A 41 5.07 17.03 -11.41
CA VAL A 41 6.24 17.12 -12.29
C VAL A 41 7.48 16.62 -11.52
N CYS A 42 8.34 15.89 -12.23
CA CYS A 42 9.59 15.41 -11.69
C CYS A 42 10.55 16.58 -11.47
N THR A 43 11.22 16.63 -10.32
CA THR A 43 12.13 17.73 -9.96
C THR A 43 13.44 17.76 -10.74
N ASP A 44 13.75 16.70 -11.49
CA ASP A 44 14.94 16.59 -12.33
C ASP A 44 14.60 15.76 -13.57
N THR A 45 15.46 15.77 -14.58
CA THR A 45 15.18 15.21 -15.91
C THR A 45 16.00 13.98 -16.26
N CYS A 46 16.90 13.51 -15.38
CA CYS A 46 17.68 12.29 -15.61
C CYS A 46 18.25 11.68 -14.32
N GLY A 47 18.86 10.51 -14.46
CA GLY A 47 19.72 9.84 -13.49
C GLY A 47 19.01 9.38 -12.22
N ALA A 48 17.68 9.30 -12.22
CA ALA A 48 16.85 9.10 -11.02
C ALA A 48 17.08 10.17 -9.92
N TYR A 49 17.69 11.32 -10.26
CA TYR A 49 17.94 12.42 -9.32
C TYR A 49 16.65 13.13 -8.91
N GLY A 50 15.66 13.13 -9.80
CA GLY A 50 14.38 13.77 -9.58
C GLY A 50 13.45 12.91 -8.74
N SER A 51 12.57 13.58 -8.01
CA SER A 51 11.44 12.99 -7.31
C SER A 51 10.13 13.60 -7.78
N ARG A 52 9.06 12.84 -7.64
CA ARG A 52 7.68 13.31 -7.84
C ARG A 52 6.79 12.78 -6.74
N GLN A 53 5.70 13.49 -6.47
CA GLN A 53 4.78 13.19 -5.40
C GLN A 53 3.35 13.12 -5.93
N ARG A 54 2.51 12.32 -5.27
CA ARG A 54 1.06 12.30 -5.51
C ARG A 54 0.32 12.24 -4.19
N PHE A 55 -0.90 12.75 -4.19
CA PHE A 55 -1.75 12.84 -3.02
C PHE A 55 -3.10 12.21 -3.28
N ARG A 56 -3.80 11.87 -2.20
CA ARG A 56 -5.20 11.44 -2.22
C ARG A 56 -5.87 11.90 -0.94
N SER A 57 -7.19 12.00 -0.98
CA SER A 57 -8.00 12.43 0.14
C SER A 57 -8.72 11.25 0.77
N CYS A 58 -9.00 11.35 2.07
CA CYS A 58 -9.80 10.36 2.79
C CYS A 58 -11.24 10.87 2.89
N GLU A 59 -12.15 10.28 2.11
CA GLU A 59 -13.57 10.52 2.22
C GLU A 59 -14.13 9.71 3.38
N ARG A 60 -14.67 10.40 4.38
CA ARG A 60 -15.12 9.79 5.63
C ARG A 60 -16.48 10.34 6.06
N THR A 61 -17.31 9.48 6.63
CA THR A 61 -18.64 9.85 7.10
C THR A 61 -18.61 10.62 8.42
N ARG A 62 -17.55 10.44 9.21
CA ARG A 62 -17.37 11.08 10.52
C ARG A 62 -15.91 11.46 10.73
N GLU A 63 -15.68 12.42 11.61
CA GLU A 63 -14.34 12.95 11.87
C GLU A 63 -13.41 11.96 12.61
N ASP A 64 -13.97 11.04 13.39
CA ASP A 64 -13.23 9.98 14.08
C ASP A 64 -12.94 8.77 13.18
N CYS A 65 -13.30 8.84 11.89
CA CYS A 65 -12.99 7.82 10.90
C CYS A 65 -11.71 8.13 10.15
N PHE A 66 -10.89 7.11 9.88
CA PHE A 66 -9.59 7.28 9.21
C PHE A 66 -9.41 6.23 8.13
N CYS A 67 -8.75 6.63 7.04
CA CYS A 67 -8.37 5.70 5.98
C CYS A 67 -7.04 5.03 6.31
N LEU A 68 -6.96 3.71 6.17
CA LEU A 68 -5.72 2.96 6.38
C LEU A 68 -4.75 3.17 5.21
N GLY A 69 -3.51 3.54 5.52
CA GLY A 69 -2.45 3.78 4.55
C GLY A 69 -2.03 5.24 4.46
N ARG A 70 -1.22 5.57 3.45
CA ARG A 70 -0.62 6.90 3.31
C ARG A 70 -1.51 7.85 2.52
N LEU A 71 -1.52 9.11 2.92
CA LEU A 71 -2.17 10.22 2.20
C LEU A 71 -1.36 10.68 0.98
N SER A 72 -0.06 10.40 0.98
CA SER A 72 0.89 10.83 -0.05
C SER A 72 1.88 9.72 -0.39
N GLU A 73 2.34 9.72 -1.62
CA GLU A 73 3.44 8.89 -2.09
C GLU A 73 4.53 9.75 -2.74
N THR A 74 5.76 9.25 -2.71
CA THR A 74 6.91 9.88 -3.35
C THR A 74 7.74 8.80 -4.02
N GLU A 75 8.18 9.06 -5.24
CA GLU A 75 9.04 8.16 -5.98
C GLU A 75 10.12 8.94 -6.74
N PHE A 76 11.20 8.23 -7.11
CA PHE A 76 12.18 8.76 -8.04
C PHE A 76 11.73 8.56 -9.47
N CYS A 77 12.02 9.53 -10.31
CA CYS A 77 11.55 9.61 -11.68
C CYS A 77 12.68 9.95 -12.63
N ASN A 78 12.43 9.86 -13.93
CA ASN A 78 13.41 10.11 -14.98
C ASN A 78 14.66 9.23 -14.83
N LEU A 79 14.42 7.93 -14.94
CA LEU A 79 15.43 6.88 -14.76
C LEU A 79 16.45 6.80 -15.89
N GLN A 80 16.27 7.50 -17.01
CA GLN A 80 17.29 7.58 -18.06
C GLN A 80 18.61 8.13 -17.48
N PRO A 81 19.77 7.52 -17.79
CA PRO A 81 21.06 8.04 -17.31
C PRO A 81 21.29 9.50 -17.75
N CYS A 82 21.89 10.29 -16.88
CA CYS A 82 22.39 11.61 -17.25
C CYS A 82 23.62 11.49 -18.15
N LEU A 83 23.84 12.52 -18.98
CA LEU A 83 25.07 12.68 -19.74
C LEU A 83 26.10 13.49 -18.93
N TYR A 84 27.37 13.37 -19.31
CA TYR A 84 28.46 14.21 -18.79
C TYR A 84 28.08 15.71 -18.91
N PRO A 85 28.36 16.56 -17.89
CA PRO A 85 29.26 16.37 -16.75
C PRO A 85 28.63 15.75 -15.50
N ARG A 86 27.35 15.39 -15.53
CA ARG A 86 26.68 14.76 -14.38
C ARG A 86 27.05 13.29 -14.28
N ASN A 87 27.03 12.76 -13.06
CA ASN A 87 27.06 11.32 -12.87
C ASN A 87 25.81 10.70 -13.51
N ALA A 88 26.00 9.55 -14.15
CA ALA A 88 24.94 8.88 -14.92
C ALA A 88 23.69 8.61 -14.07
N CYS A 89 23.89 8.15 -12.83
CA CYS A 89 22.81 7.83 -11.90
C CYS A 89 23.11 8.42 -10.52
N ARG A 90 22.05 8.69 -9.75
CA ARG A 90 22.15 9.06 -8.33
C ARG A 90 22.84 7.98 -7.50
N PRO A 91 23.33 8.31 -6.29
CA PRO A 91 23.83 7.30 -5.35
C PRO A 91 22.79 6.21 -5.07
N LYS A 92 23.26 4.96 -4.97
CA LYS A 92 22.47 3.73 -4.84
C LYS A 92 21.72 3.27 -6.09
N TYR A 93 22.01 3.89 -7.24
CA TYR A 93 21.50 3.45 -8.54
C TYR A 93 22.67 3.19 -9.49
N MET A 94 22.53 2.17 -10.33
CA MET A 94 23.49 1.82 -11.37
C MET A 94 22.83 1.79 -12.74
N VAL A 95 23.62 2.00 -13.80
CA VAL A 95 23.12 1.84 -15.16
C VAL A 95 22.92 0.35 -15.45
N SER A 96 21.72 -0.03 -15.85
CA SER A 96 21.38 -1.36 -16.33
C SER A 96 20.51 -1.28 -17.59
N SER A 97 20.39 -2.39 -18.31
CA SER A 97 19.53 -2.49 -19.50
C SER A 97 18.14 -2.97 -19.07
N VAL A 98 17.12 -2.12 -19.24
CA VAL A 98 15.71 -2.42 -18.98
C VAL A 98 14.94 -2.20 -20.28
N ASN A 99 14.28 -3.24 -20.79
CA ASN A 99 13.56 -3.19 -22.08
C ASN A 99 14.42 -2.64 -23.23
N GLN A 100 15.66 -3.13 -23.35
CA GLN A 100 16.66 -2.70 -24.36
C GLN A 100 17.06 -1.21 -24.28
N LYS A 101 16.73 -0.53 -23.19
CA LYS A 101 17.13 0.85 -22.93
C LYS A 101 17.92 0.94 -21.64
N PHE A 102 18.98 1.75 -21.64
CA PHE A 102 19.72 2.03 -20.41
C PHE A 102 18.87 2.85 -19.44
N ALA A 103 18.80 2.38 -18.20
CA ALA A 103 18.07 3.00 -17.11
C ALA A 103 18.86 2.85 -15.80
N CYS A 104 18.67 3.82 -14.90
CA CYS A 104 19.15 3.78 -13.54
C CYS A 104 18.24 2.86 -12.72
N VAL A 105 18.81 1.76 -12.23
CA VAL A 105 18.12 0.78 -11.37
C VAL A 105 18.74 0.78 -9.97
N PRO A 106 17.95 0.52 -8.91
CA PRO A 106 18.49 0.41 -7.56
C PRO A 106 19.57 -0.68 -7.47
N ILE A 107 20.63 -0.39 -6.72
CA ILE A 107 21.65 -1.37 -6.36
C ILE A 107 21.06 -2.27 -5.26
N GLN A 108 21.18 -3.60 -5.42
CA GLN A 108 20.75 -4.61 -4.44
C GLN A 108 21.68 -4.66 -3.22
#